data_AF-A0A8D8IJZ5-F1
#
_entry.id   AF-A0A8D8IJZ5-F1
#
_cell.length_a   1.000
_cell.length_b   1.000
_cell.length_c   1.000
_cell.angle_alpha   90.00
_cell.angle_beta   90.00
_cell.angle_gamma   90.00
#
_symmetry.space_group_name_H-M   'P 1'
#
loop_
_entity.id
_entity.type
_entity.pdbx_description
1 polymer ?
#
loop_
_entity_poly.entity_id
_entity_poly.type
_entity_poly.pdbx_seq_one_letter_code
_entity_poly.pdbx_strand_id
1 'polypeptide(L)'
;GWACIKNIHTVPHWLRHLDEELKQATPAEGFRLWLTSETDRNLYEVFLKKCNKVMFEPPSGLKYKMKLLLEQHGGAATKKRDYKSIKLYVGLFLLHSIVQERRSYVPQGWSKWYDFCESDLRTAMQLIRYTEGSNTLKIHWPLIQGLCEKVGYGGRIDNDNDFEKLELLLREFFDEKIMTSRWQPMFMNVSFPNSNHLEDYLKVVEQLPDTDTPNLYGIPASTNASRDVIFCRNTLKELRQSYFSGGSVQNYEKRIKPIINLWNKLMNATIATRLDSV
;
A
#
# COMPACT_ATOMS: atom_id res chain seq x y z
N GLY A 1 -22.17 2.63 -28.11
CA GLY A 1 -22.34 2.28 -26.68
C GLY A 1 -21.08 1.65 -26.13
N TRP A 2 -20.92 1.56 -24.81
CA TRP A 2 -19.72 0.98 -24.19
C TRP A 2 -20.07 -0.32 -23.48
N ALA A 3 -19.18 -1.31 -23.54
CA ALA A 3 -19.25 -2.54 -22.75
C ALA A 3 -18.04 -2.62 -21.83
N CYS A 4 -18.23 -3.02 -20.58
CA CYS A 4 -17.15 -3.19 -19.60
C CYS A 4 -17.27 -4.57 -18.96
N ILE A 5 -16.26 -5.42 -19.17
CA ILE A 5 -16.17 -6.75 -18.57
C ILE A 5 -15.11 -6.69 -17.48
N LYS A 6 -15.48 -7.11 -16.28
CA LYS A 6 -14.61 -7.04 -15.12
C LYS A 6 -13.99 -8.40 -14.80
N ASN A 7 -12.79 -8.37 -14.22
CA ASN A 7 -12.10 -9.51 -13.63
C ASN A 7 -11.80 -10.66 -14.61
N ILE A 8 -11.34 -10.34 -15.83
CA ILE A 8 -11.09 -11.35 -16.88
C ILE A 8 -9.99 -12.37 -16.51
N HIS A 9 -9.09 -12.04 -15.58
CA HIS A 9 -8.10 -12.96 -15.01
C HIS A 9 -8.73 -14.17 -14.31
N THR A 10 -9.99 -14.09 -13.88
CA THR A 10 -10.68 -15.23 -13.27
C THR A 10 -11.09 -16.30 -14.29
N VAL A 11 -11.14 -15.94 -15.59
CA VAL A 11 -11.57 -16.84 -16.68
C VAL A 11 -10.67 -16.67 -17.92
N PRO A 12 -9.35 -16.92 -17.82
CA PRO A 12 -8.39 -16.56 -18.86
C PRO A 12 -8.65 -17.28 -20.21
N HIS A 13 -9.20 -18.50 -20.17
CA HIS A 13 -9.55 -19.27 -21.37
C HIS A 13 -10.71 -18.65 -22.17
N TRP A 14 -11.61 -17.91 -21.52
CA TRP A 14 -12.74 -17.26 -22.17
C TRP A 14 -12.28 -16.17 -23.17
N LEU A 15 -11.10 -15.57 -22.94
CA LEU A 15 -10.53 -14.57 -23.85
C LEU A 15 -10.29 -15.10 -25.27
N ARG A 16 -10.11 -16.42 -25.45
CA ARG A 16 -10.00 -17.02 -26.79
C ARG A 16 -11.33 -16.94 -27.54
N HIS A 17 -12.42 -17.25 -26.84
CA HIS A 17 -13.77 -17.17 -27.41
C HIS A 17 -14.13 -15.72 -27.70
N LEU A 18 -13.81 -14.81 -26.79
CA LEU A 18 -13.98 -13.37 -27.03
C LEU A 18 -13.19 -12.89 -28.25
N ASP A 19 -11.96 -13.36 -28.47
CA ASP A 19 -11.16 -13.02 -29.65
C ASP A 19 -11.78 -13.52 -30.97
N GLU A 20 -12.46 -14.67 -30.95
CA GLU A 20 -13.16 -15.22 -32.10
C GLU A 20 -14.44 -14.44 -32.41
N GLU A 21 -15.24 -14.14 -31.38
CA GLU A 21 -16.45 -13.32 -31.51
C GLU A 21 -16.14 -11.91 -32.04
N LEU A 22 -15.08 -11.27 -31.52
CA LEU A 22 -14.67 -9.94 -31.97
C LEU A 22 -14.16 -9.92 -33.42
N LYS A 23 -13.69 -11.04 -33.98
CA LYS A 23 -13.33 -11.12 -35.40
C LYS A 23 -14.55 -11.17 -36.32
N GLN A 24 -15.65 -11.74 -35.83
CA GLN A 24 -16.91 -11.86 -36.59
C GLN A 24 -17.80 -10.64 -36.41
N ALA A 25 -17.66 -9.92 -35.30
CA ALA A 25 -18.45 -8.74 -34.99
C ALA A 25 -18.11 -7.55 -35.90
N THR A 26 -19.15 -6.84 -36.35
CA THR A 26 -19.05 -5.51 -36.97
C THR A 26 -19.47 -4.45 -35.95
N PRO A 27 -18.54 -3.91 -35.14
CA PRO A 27 -18.88 -2.96 -34.10
C PRO A 27 -19.43 -1.66 -34.71
N ALA A 28 -20.52 -1.15 -34.13
CA ALA A 28 -21.07 0.15 -34.48
C ALA A 28 -20.06 1.28 -34.22
N GLU A 29 -20.18 2.37 -34.97
CA GLU A 29 -19.33 3.55 -34.77
C GLU A 29 -19.42 4.06 -33.32
N GLY A 30 -18.26 4.35 -32.72
CA GLY A 30 -18.17 4.78 -31.32
C GLY A 30 -18.31 3.66 -30.27
N PHE A 31 -18.40 2.39 -30.67
CA PHE A 31 -18.31 1.28 -29.70
C PHE A 31 -16.94 1.23 -29.01
N ARG A 32 -16.94 0.92 -27.70
CA ARG A 32 -15.73 0.71 -26.89
C ARG A 32 -15.92 -0.51 -25.98
N LEU A 33 -14.93 -1.38 -25.97
CA LEU A 33 -14.85 -2.52 -25.06
C LEU A 33 -13.77 -2.27 -24.01
N TRP A 34 -14.17 -2.25 -22.75
CA TRP A 34 -13.29 -2.13 -21.60
C TRP A 34 -13.16 -3.48 -20.89
N LEU A 35 -11.94 -3.85 -20.54
CA LEU A 35 -11.64 -5.09 -19.82
C LEU A 35 -10.85 -4.73 -18.56
N THR A 36 -11.26 -5.22 -17.39
CA THR A 36 -10.47 -5.07 -16.16
C THR A 36 -9.86 -6.41 -15.77
N SER A 37 -8.58 -6.39 -15.39
CA SER A 37 -7.82 -7.58 -15.02
C SER A 37 -6.78 -7.25 -13.97
N GLU A 38 -6.51 -8.19 -13.08
CA GLU A 38 -5.24 -8.25 -12.37
C GLU A 38 -4.17 -8.88 -13.27
N THR A 39 -2.91 -8.77 -12.84
CA THR A 39 -1.77 -9.36 -13.55
C THR A 39 -1.78 -10.87 -13.39
N ASP A 40 -2.01 -11.60 -14.49
CA ASP A 40 -1.96 -13.07 -14.52
C ASP A 40 -1.20 -13.53 -15.78
N ARG A 41 -0.30 -14.51 -15.59
CA ARG A 41 0.51 -15.13 -16.66
C ARG A 41 -0.31 -16.01 -17.60
N ASN A 42 -1.48 -16.48 -17.16
CA ASN A 42 -2.34 -17.36 -17.94
C ASN A 42 -3.24 -16.61 -18.93
N LEU A 43 -3.27 -15.28 -18.88
CA LEU A 43 -4.03 -14.46 -19.81
C LEU A 43 -3.56 -14.71 -21.26
N TYR A 44 -4.52 -14.75 -22.18
CA TYR A 44 -4.26 -15.07 -23.57
C TYR A 44 -3.43 -13.97 -24.26
N GLU A 45 -2.12 -14.19 -24.36
CA GLU A 45 -1.14 -13.19 -24.81
C GLU A 45 -1.43 -12.62 -26.21
N VAL A 46 -1.88 -13.46 -27.14
CA VAL A 46 -2.21 -13.04 -28.52
C VAL A 46 -3.35 -12.02 -28.53
N PHE A 47 -4.36 -12.22 -27.68
CA PHE A 47 -5.45 -11.25 -27.53
C PHE A 47 -4.96 -9.98 -26.85
N LEU A 48 -4.15 -10.09 -25.78
CA LEU A 48 -3.58 -8.93 -25.08
C LEU A 48 -2.68 -8.05 -25.97
N LYS A 49 -2.07 -8.59 -27.04
CA LYS A 49 -1.32 -7.81 -28.04
C LYS A 49 -2.22 -6.88 -28.86
N LYS A 50 -3.51 -7.18 -28.97
CA LYS A 50 -4.52 -6.36 -29.67
C LYS A 50 -5.14 -5.29 -28.78
N CYS A 51 -5.03 -5.42 -27.46
CA CYS A 51 -5.61 -4.48 -26.50
C CYS A 51 -4.70 -3.27 -26.27
N ASN A 52 -5.30 -2.10 -26.08
CA ASN A 52 -4.61 -0.97 -25.46
C ASN A 52 -4.55 -1.22 -23.95
N LYS A 53 -3.33 -1.45 -23.42
CA LYS A 53 -3.10 -1.83 -22.03
C LYS A 53 -2.77 -0.60 -21.20
N VAL A 54 -3.60 -0.31 -20.21
CA VAL A 54 -3.38 0.75 -19.23
C VAL A 54 -3.17 0.10 -17.87
N MET A 55 -2.02 0.37 -17.25
CA MET A 55 -1.76 -0.04 -15.88
C MET A 55 -2.35 1.02 -14.94
N PHE A 56 -3.24 0.58 -14.05
CA PHE A 56 -3.77 1.45 -13.01
C PHE A 56 -3.07 1.13 -11.69
N GLU A 57 -2.19 2.03 -11.28
CA GLU A 57 -1.56 1.97 -9.96
C GLU A 57 -2.23 3.02 -9.05
N PRO A 58 -2.54 2.67 -7.78
CA PRO A 58 -3.02 3.67 -6.85
C PRO A 58 -1.97 4.78 -6.67
N PRO A 59 -2.38 6.04 -6.46
CA PRO A 59 -1.43 7.12 -6.24
C PRO A 59 -0.50 6.76 -5.08
N SER A 60 0.79 6.74 -5.36
CA SER A 60 1.81 6.51 -4.35
C SER A 60 2.14 7.82 -3.65
N GLY A 61 2.25 7.74 -2.34
CA GLY A 61 2.78 8.82 -1.53
C GLY A 61 1.72 9.67 -0.85
N LEU A 62 2.13 10.28 0.26
CA LEU A 62 1.23 10.87 1.24
C LEU A 62 0.42 12.01 0.65
N LYS A 63 1.06 12.91 -0.10
CA LYS A 63 0.42 14.06 -0.73
C LYS A 63 -0.74 13.65 -1.64
N TYR A 64 -0.48 12.73 -2.57
CA TYR A 64 -1.46 12.33 -3.57
C TYR A 64 -2.59 11.50 -2.97
N LYS A 65 -2.28 10.63 -2.00
CA LYS A 65 -3.30 9.90 -1.24
C LYS A 65 -4.21 10.83 -0.44
N MET A 66 -3.63 11.80 0.26
CA MET A 66 -4.41 12.78 1.01
C MET A 66 -5.33 13.60 0.10
N LYS A 67 -4.84 14.06 -1.06
CA LYS A 67 -5.68 14.75 -2.05
C LYS A 67 -6.85 13.86 -2.50
N LEU A 68 -6.56 12.61 -2.86
CA LEU A 68 -7.59 11.65 -3.30
C LEU A 68 -8.65 11.42 -2.21
N LEU A 69 -8.24 11.18 -0.96
CA LEU A 69 -9.16 10.92 0.14
C LEU A 69 -10.00 12.16 0.49
N LEU A 70 -9.40 13.35 0.43
CA LEU A 70 -10.13 14.61 0.66
C LEU A 70 -11.14 14.88 -0.46
N GLU A 71 -10.81 14.58 -1.72
CA GLU A 71 -11.75 14.70 -2.84
C GLU A 71 -12.90 13.69 -2.74
N GLN A 72 -12.61 12.43 -2.40
CA GLN A 72 -13.60 11.36 -2.35
C GLN A 72 -14.49 11.43 -1.10
N HIS A 73 -13.91 11.77 0.05
CA HIS A 73 -14.57 11.66 1.36
C HIS A 73 -14.71 12.99 2.11
N GLY A 74 -14.17 14.10 1.60
CA GLY A 74 -14.25 15.41 2.23
C GLY A 74 -15.68 15.91 2.47
N GLY A 75 -16.62 15.52 1.60
CA GLY A 75 -18.04 15.82 1.79
C GLY A 75 -18.65 15.19 3.05
N ALA A 76 -18.13 14.05 3.52
CA ALA A 76 -18.56 13.47 4.80
C ALA A 76 -18.03 14.27 5.99
N ALA A 77 -16.81 14.78 5.88
CA ALA A 77 -16.13 15.56 6.93
C ALA A 77 -16.80 16.93 7.19
N THR A 78 -17.35 17.56 6.13
CA THR A 78 -17.93 18.91 6.19
C THR A 78 -19.42 18.96 6.55
N LYS A 79 -20.12 17.82 6.70
CA LYS A 79 -21.57 17.79 7.00
C LYS A 79 -21.97 18.58 8.23
N LYS A 80 -21.16 18.53 9.29
CA LYS A 80 -21.42 19.26 10.54
C LYS A 80 -20.93 20.71 10.53
N ARG A 81 -20.13 21.10 9.51
CA ARG A 81 -19.48 22.42 9.39
C ARG A 81 -18.74 22.87 10.67
N ASP A 82 -18.17 21.91 11.40
CA ASP A 82 -17.34 22.15 12.59
C ASP A 82 -15.91 21.69 12.31
N TYR A 83 -14.93 22.53 12.66
CA TYR A 83 -13.52 22.24 12.46
C TYR A 83 -13.10 20.96 13.20
N LYS A 84 -13.69 20.64 14.35
CA LYS A 84 -13.33 19.43 15.11
C LYS A 84 -13.63 18.18 14.31
N SER A 85 -14.84 18.10 13.73
CA SER A 85 -15.24 17.03 12.82
C SER A 85 -14.25 16.94 11.66
N ILE A 86 -14.07 18.03 10.92
CA ILE A 86 -13.18 18.03 9.73
C ILE A 86 -11.77 17.55 10.09
N LYS A 87 -11.23 18.05 11.21
CA LYS A 87 -9.88 17.72 11.65
C LYS A 87 -9.73 16.26 12.09
N LEU A 88 -10.76 15.65 12.68
CA LEU A 88 -10.78 14.20 12.94
C LEU A 88 -10.70 13.38 11.66
N TYR A 89 -11.46 13.74 10.62
CA TYR A 89 -11.39 13.04 9.32
C TYR A 89 -10.04 13.24 8.65
N VAL A 90 -9.46 14.45 8.69
CA VAL A 90 -8.11 14.71 8.17
C VAL A 90 -7.08 13.84 8.90
N GLY A 91 -7.16 13.74 10.23
CA GLY A 91 -6.32 12.83 11.01
C GLY A 91 -6.49 11.36 10.63
N LEU A 92 -7.72 10.91 10.42
CA LEU A 92 -8.02 9.56 9.94
C LEU A 92 -7.45 9.30 8.53
N PHE A 93 -7.56 10.26 7.61
CA PHE A 93 -7.02 10.12 6.25
C PHE A 93 -5.48 10.08 6.25
N LEU A 94 -4.83 10.88 7.10
CA LEU A 94 -3.38 10.81 7.30
C LEU A 94 -2.96 9.46 7.85
N LEU A 95 -3.62 8.98 8.91
CA LEU A 95 -3.39 7.67 9.49
C LEU A 95 -3.55 6.56 8.43
N HIS A 96 -4.66 6.55 7.70
CA HIS A 96 -4.93 5.56 6.66
C HIS A 96 -3.83 5.54 5.60
N SER A 97 -3.44 6.73 5.12
CA SER A 97 -2.39 6.89 4.12
C SER A 97 -1.04 6.36 4.64
N ILE A 98 -0.68 6.68 5.89
CA ILE A 98 0.57 6.21 6.51
C ILE A 98 0.56 4.70 6.70
N VAL A 99 -0.52 4.14 7.25
CA VAL A 99 -0.66 2.69 7.45
C VAL A 99 -0.49 1.92 6.13
N GLN A 100 -1.07 2.44 5.05
CA GLN A 100 -0.86 1.89 3.71
C GLN A 100 0.57 2.08 3.20
N GLU A 101 1.17 3.25 3.31
CA GLU A 101 2.53 3.51 2.77
C GLU A 101 3.62 2.72 3.51
N ARG A 102 3.42 2.45 4.80
CA ARG A 102 4.32 1.59 5.60
C ARG A 102 4.44 0.17 5.04
N ARG A 103 3.47 -0.33 4.25
CA ARG A 103 3.55 -1.64 3.57
C ARG A 103 4.64 -1.71 2.50
N SER A 104 5.10 -0.57 2.02
CA SER A 104 6.19 -0.45 1.06
C SER A 104 7.58 -0.61 1.70
N TYR A 105 7.64 -0.81 3.02
CA TYR A 105 8.86 -0.87 3.82
C TYR A 105 8.92 -2.13 4.70
N VAL A 106 8.56 -3.30 4.16
CA VAL A 106 8.65 -4.57 4.91
C VAL A 106 10.12 -5.02 5.02
N PRO A 107 10.61 -5.42 6.22
CA PRO A 107 9.89 -5.63 7.48
C PRO A 107 9.78 -4.44 8.46
N GLN A 108 10.40 -3.29 8.16
CA GLN A 108 10.55 -2.17 9.10
C GLN A 108 9.23 -1.43 9.37
N GLY A 109 8.44 -1.17 8.33
CA GLY A 109 7.11 -0.58 8.43
C GLY A 109 6.13 -1.53 9.10
N TRP A 110 6.06 -2.76 8.56
CA TRP A 110 5.25 -3.89 9.04
C TRP A 110 6.06 -5.17 8.89
N SER A 111 5.90 -6.14 9.79
CA SER A 111 6.65 -7.41 9.69
C SER A 111 6.34 -8.19 8.40
N LYS A 112 5.13 -7.99 7.86
CA LYS A 112 4.67 -8.55 6.58
C LYS A 112 3.69 -7.61 5.89
N TRP A 113 3.28 -7.99 4.70
CA TRP A 113 2.30 -7.23 3.93
C TRP A 113 0.88 -7.45 4.46
N TYR A 114 0.18 -6.36 4.78
CA TYR A 114 -1.23 -6.34 5.18
C TYR A 114 -2.06 -5.56 4.17
N ASP A 115 -3.25 -6.09 3.83
CA ASP A 115 -4.16 -5.47 2.87
C ASP A 115 -5.08 -4.44 3.53
N PHE A 116 -4.53 -3.28 3.87
CA PHE A 116 -5.33 -2.15 4.33
C PHE A 116 -6.04 -1.50 3.15
N CYS A 117 -7.38 -1.60 3.13
CA CYS A 117 -8.18 -1.18 1.99
C CYS A 117 -9.26 -0.18 2.37
N GLU A 118 -9.97 0.30 1.35
CA GLU A 118 -10.98 1.35 1.49
C GLU A 118 -12.15 0.95 2.39
N SER A 119 -12.46 -0.36 2.54
CA SER A 119 -13.48 -0.78 3.51
C SER A 119 -13.09 -0.49 4.95
N ASP A 120 -11.80 -0.56 5.26
CA ASP A 120 -11.26 -0.31 6.59
C ASP A 120 -11.39 1.18 6.93
N LEU A 121 -11.08 2.06 5.96
CA LEU A 121 -11.29 3.50 6.07
C LEU A 121 -12.77 3.84 6.29
N ARG A 122 -13.67 3.30 5.46
CA ARG A 122 -15.12 3.54 5.61
C ARG A 122 -15.66 3.08 6.95
N THR A 123 -15.16 1.94 7.45
CA THR A 123 -15.53 1.44 8.78
C THR A 123 -15.05 2.41 9.86
N ALA A 124 -13.80 2.84 9.82
CA ALA A 124 -13.28 3.84 10.75
C ALA A 124 -14.06 5.18 10.69
N MET A 125 -14.43 5.65 9.49
CA MET A 125 -15.28 6.83 9.34
C MET A 125 -16.66 6.65 10.00
N GLN A 126 -17.28 5.47 9.88
CA GLN A 126 -18.55 5.17 10.55
C GLN A 126 -18.41 5.16 12.08
N LEU A 127 -17.31 4.63 12.59
CA LEU A 127 -17.00 4.61 14.02
C LEU A 127 -16.82 6.04 14.55
N ILE A 128 -16.10 6.91 13.84
CA ILE A 128 -16.00 8.34 14.18
C ILE A 128 -17.39 8.98 14.16
N ARG A 129 -18.21 8.76 13.11
CA ARG A 129 -19.58 9.33 13.07
C ARG A 129 -20.44 8.91 14.26
N TYR A 130 -20.28 7.66 14.70
CA TYR A 130 -20.97 7.14 15.88
C TYR A 130 -20.53 7.89 17.14
N THR A 131 -19.22 8.10 17.34
CA THR A 131 -18.72 8.82 18.53
C THR A 131 -19.13 10.29 18.52
N GLU A 132 -19.21 10.93 17.36
CA GLU A 132 -19.70 12.31 17.26
C GLU A 132 -21.24 12.44 17.43
N GLY A 133 -21.99 11.35 17.35
CA GLY A 133 -23.45 11.32 17.56
C GLY A 133 -23.83 11.10 19.03
N SER A 134 -22.90 10.61 19.85
CA SER A 134 -23.04 10.61 21.30
C SER A 134 -23.03 12.07 21.78
N ASN A 135 -24.07 12.51 22.48
CA ASN A 135 -24.36 13.90 22.86
C ASN A 135 -23.35 14.53 23.86
N THR A 136 -22.12 14.04 23.88
CA THR A 136 -21.04 14.48 24.76
C THR A 136 -20.27 15.64 24.11
N LEU A 137 -20.19 16.79 24.80
CA LEU A 137 -19.43 17.97 24.34
C LEU A 137 -17.91 17.70 24.19
N LYS A 138 -17.41 16.61 24.77
CA LYS A 138 -15.99 16.23 24.78
C LYS A 138 -15.77 14.96 23.94
N ILE A 139 -14.72 14.98 23.13
CA ILE A 139 -14.29 13.82 22.34
C ILE A 139 -13.67 12.78 23.27
N HIS A 140 -14.16 11.54 23.20
CA HIS A 140 -13.62 10.41 23.97
C HIS A 140 -12.49 9.73 23.17
N TRP A 141 -11.26 10.22 23.32
CA TRP A 141 -10.08 9.71 22.58
C TRP A 141 -9.84 8.21 22.73
N PRO A 142 -9.87 7.61 23.95
CA PRO A 142 -9.64 6.18 24.11
C PRO A 142 -10.69 5.33 23.39
N LEU A 143 -11.93 5.83 23.27
CA LEU A 143 -12.99 5.15 22.54
C LEU A 143 -12.71 5.14 21.04
N ILE A 144 -12.31 6.28 20.45
CA ILE A 144 -11.95 6.35 19.03
C ILE A 144 -10.75 5.46 18.73
N GLN A 145 -9.71 5.55 19.57
CA GLN A 145 -8.51 4.71 19.44
C GLN A 145 -8.88 3.22 19.49
N GLY A 146 -9.59 2.77 20.53
CA GLY A 146 -9.97 1.37 20.69
C GLY A 146 -10.91 0.85 19.61
N LEU A 147 -11.85 1.67 19.12
CA LEU A 147 -12.73 1.30 18.01
C LEU A 147 -11.94 1.15 16.69
N CYS A 148 -11.07 2.11 16.37
CA CYS A 148 -10.21 2.03 15.19
C CYS A 148 -9.20 0.88 15.29
N GLU A 149 -8.68 0.61 16.48
CA GLU A 149 -7.77 -0.50 16.77
C GLU A 149 -8.48 -1.84 16.60
N LYS A 150 -9.59 -2.11 17.30
CA LYS A 150 -10.23 -3.44 17.31
C LYS A 150 -11.09 -3.72 16.08
N VAL A 151 -11.77 -2.71 15.55
CA VAL A 151 -12.77 -2.86 14.48
C VAL A 151 -12.28 -2.29 13.16
N GLY A 152 -11.60 -1.14 13.19
CA GLY A 152 -11.17 -0.45 11.97
C GLY A 152 -10.02 -1.15 11.24
N TYR A 153 -8.90 -1.38 11.93
CA TYR A 153 -7.64 -1.81 11.32
C TYR A 153 -7.07 -3.11 11.90
N GLY A 154 -7.29 -3.40 13.18
CA GLY A 154 -6.63 -4.52 13.87
C GLY A 154 -7.04 -5.90 13.36
N GLY A 155 -8.22 -6.04 12.75
CA GLY A 155 -8.64 -7.30 12.11
C GLY A 155 -7.75 -7.75 10.95
N ARG A 156 -6.87 -6.87 10.44
CA ARG A 156 -5.87 -7.19 9.42
C ARG A 156 -4.56 -7.72 10.00
N ILE A 157 -4.27 -7.42 11.27
CA ILE A 157 -2.98 -7.64 11.89
C ILE A 157 -3.06 -8.87 12.79
N ASP A 158 -2.11 -9.80 12.62
CA ASP A 158 -2.01 -11.03 13.41
C ASP A 158 -0.66 -11.19 14.12
N ASN A 159 0.19 -10.16 14.07
CA ASN A 159 1.47 -10.09 14.78
C ASN A 159 1.41 -9.05 15.90
N ASP A 160 1.75 -9.44 17.12
CA ASP A 160 1.67 -8.58 18.31
C ASP A 160 2.56 -7.32 18.20
N ASN A 161 3.78 -7.43 17.67
CA ASN A 161 4.67 -6.27 17.49
C ASN A 161 4.13 -5.29 16.44
N ASP A 162 3.45 -5.79 15.40
CA ASP A 162 2.79 -4.89 14.44
C ASP A 162 1.53 -4.28 15.07
N PHE A 163 0.84 -5.02 15.93
CA PHE A 163 -0.31 -4.50 16.65
C PHE A 163 0.09 -3.32 17.56
N GLU A 164 1.22 -3.42 18.28
CA GLU A 164 1.80 -2.31 19.05
C GLU A 164 2.12 -1.09 18.17
N LYS A 165 2.66 -1.28 16.96
CA LYS A 165 2.90 -0.18 16.01
C LYS A 165 1.61 0.52 15.60
N LEU A 166 0.54 -0.25 15.33
CA LEU A 166 -0.77 0.32 15.02
C LEU A 166 -1.30 1.14 16.18
N GLU A 167 -1.18 0.64 17.41
CA GLU A 167 -1.60 1.35 18.62
C GLU A 167 -0.86 2.68 18.79
N LEU A 168 0.46 2.70 18.59
CA LEU A 168 1.26 3.92 18.65
C LEU A 168 0.82 4.95 17.59
N LEU A 169 0.55 4.49 16.35
CA LEU A 169 0.03 5.36 15.30
C LEU A 169 -1.34 5.92 15.67
N LEU A 170 -2.25 5.09 16.18
CA LEU A 170 -3.58 5.54 16.60
C LEU A 170 -3.52 6.59 17.71
N ARG A 171 -2.64 6.39 18.70
CA ARG A 171 -2.43 7.36 19.79
C ARG A 171 -1.86 8.69 19.29
N GLU A 172 -1.00 8.66 18.28
CA GLU A 172 -0.43 9.89 17.71
C GLU A 172 -1.47 10.70 16.93
N PHE A 173 -2.32 10.03 16.14
CA PHE A 173 -3.30 10.71 15.29
C PHE A 173 -4.63 11.01 15.99
N PHE A 174 -4.99 10.28 17.04
CA PHE A 174 -6.24 10.49 17.80
C PHE A 174 -5.97 10.85 19.25
N ASP A 175 -5.39 12.03 19.47
CA ASP A 175 -5.15 12.60 20.80
C ASP A 175 -5.64 14.05 20.86
N GLU A 176 -5.79 14.61 22.07
CA GLU A 176 -6.21 16.01 22.27
C GLU A 176 -5.34 17.01 21.48
N LYS A 177 -4.06 16.69 21.26
CA LYS A 177 -3.14 17.50 20.44
C LYS A 177 -3.66 17.80 19.04
N ILE A 178 -4.43 16.89 18.42
CA ILE A 178 -4.97 17.11 17.06
C ILE A 178 -5.85 18.36 16.99
N MET A 179 -6.52 18.71 18.09
CA MET A 179 -7.43 19.86 18.16
C MET A 179 -6.71 21.20 18.30
N THR A 180 -5.39 21.21 18.46
CA THR A 180 -4.60 22.44 18.56
C THR A 180 -4.34 23.04 17.17
N SER A 181 -4.35 24.37 17.06
CA SER A 181 -4.07 25.06 15.78
C SER A 181 -2.63 24.88 15.27
N ARG A 182 -1.73 24.40 16.14
CA ARG A 182 -0.33 24.10 15.84
C ARG A 182 -0.06 22.59 15.75
N TRP A 183 -1.10 21.78 15.57
CA TRP A 183 -0.91 20.34 15.47
C TRP A 183 -0.06 20.00 14.24
N GLN A 184 1.08 19.40 14.52
CA GLN A 184 1.99 18.82 13.55
C GLN A 184 2.01 17.31 13.81
N PRO A 185 1.46 16.49 12.91
CA PRO A 185 1.57 15.04 13.03
C PRO A 185 3.05 14.62 13.05
N MET A 186 3.37 13.54 13.76
CA MET A 186 4.74 13.04 13.89
C MET A 186 5.49 13.02 12.55
N PHE A 187 6.71 13.56 12.57
CA PHE A 187 7.65 13.61 11.44
C PHE A 187 7.20 14.43 10.20
N MET A 188 6.06 15.11 10.28
CA MET A 188 5.67 16.13 9.31
C MET A 188 6.11 17.51 9.79
N ASN A 189 6.77 18.26 8.90
CA ASN A 189 7.14 19.66 9.16
C ASN A 189 6.02 20.64 8.76
N VAL A 190 4.77 20.17 8.68
CA VAL A 190 3.60 20.95 8.28
C VAL A 190 2.56 20.99 9.41
N SER A 191 1.98 22.16 9.64
CA SER A 191 0.95 22.35 10.67
C SER A 191 -0.43 22.39 10.03
N PHE A 192 -1.37 21.63 10.58
CA PHE A 192 -2.76 21.61 10.09
C PHE A 192 -3.63 22.60 10.87
N PRO A 193 -4.36 23.50 10.18
CA PRO A 193 -5.15 24.56 10.81
C PRO A 193 -6.38 24.01 11.54
N ASN A 194 -7.03 24.88 12.33
CA ASN A 194 -8.41 24.68 12.76
C ASN A 194 -9.32 25.48 11.82
N SER A 195 -9.68 24.89 10.68
CA SER A 195 -10.58 25.53 9.71
C SER A 195 -11.89 24.75 9.56
N ASN A 196 -12.97 25.48 9.28
CA ASN A 196 -14.26 24.91 8.88
C ASN A 196 -14.32 24.65 7.36
N HIS A 197 -13.29 25.04 6.61
CA HIS A 197 -13.18 24.90 5.17
C HIS A 197 -12.17 23.81 4.82
N LEU A 198 -12.58 22.86 3.97
CA LEU A 198 -11.72 21.75 3.55
C LEU A 198 -10.53 22.24 2.71
N GLU A 199 -10.75 23.32 1.97
CA GLU A 199 -9.80 23.97 1.08
C GLU A 199 -8.53 24.41 1.82
N ASP A 200 -8.64 24.80 3.09
CA ASP A 200 -7.48 25.20 3.88
C ASP A 200 -6.61 24.01 4.27
N TYR A 201 -7.21 22.83 4.47
CA TYR A 201 -6.44 21.59 4.69
C TYR A 201 -5.79 21.13 3.38
N LEU A 202 -6.46 21.29 2.24
CA LEU A 202 -5.88 20.99 0.92
C LEU A 202 -4.63 21.84 0.65
N LYS A 203 -4.64 23.13 0.99
CA LYS A 203 -3.44 24.00 0.87
C LYS A 203 -2.26 23.48 1.70
N VAL A 204 -2.51 22.90 2.87
CA VAL A 204 -1.43 22.29 3.68
C VAL A 204 -0.95 20.99 3.05
N VAL A 205 -1.86 20.15 2.54
CA VAL A 205 -1.49 18.93 1.82
C VAL A 205 -0.64 19.25 0.58
N GLU A 206 -0.85 20.40 -0.06
CA GLU A 206 -0.02 20.85 -1.18
C GLU A 206 1.43 21.18 -0.83
N GLN A 207 1.69 21.54 0.44
CA GLN A 207 3.03 21.80 0.96
C GLN A 207 3.82 20.52 1.26
N LEU A 208 3.16 19.34 1.26
CA LEU A 208 3.85 18.07 1.38
C LEU A 208 4.77 17.83 0.17
N PRO A 209 5.89 17.11 0.36
CA PRO A 209 6.82 16.81 -0.72
C PRO A 209 6.16 15.92 -1.79
N ASP A 210 6.61 16.05 -3.04
CA ASP A 210 6.17 15.16 -4.13
C ASP A 210 6.85 13.78 -4.06
N THR A 211 7.99 13.70 -3.38
CA THR A 211 8.71 12.44 -3.12
C THR A 211 8.86 12.23 -1.63
N ASP A 212 8.28 11.13 -1.14
CA ASP A 212 8.28 10.86 0.29
C ASP A 212 9.59 10.23 0.77
N THR A 213 9.88 10.48 2.04
CA THR A 213 10.97 9.82 2.76
C THR A 213 10.38 8.90 3.84
N PRO A 214 11.07 7.81 4.23
CA PRO A 214 10.61 6.91 5.30
C PRO A 214 10.26 7.64 6.59
N ASN A 215 10.98 8.74 6.86
CA ASN A 215 10.75 9.57 8.05
C ASN A 215 9.32 10.07 8.11
N LEU A 216 8.70 10.42 6.97
CA LEU A 216 7.30 10.86 6.89
C LEU A 216 6.32 9.81 7.44
N TYR A 217 6.72 8.54 7.43
CA TYR A 217 5.95 7.41 7.91
C TYR A 217 6.42 6.92 9.29
N GLY A 218 7.33 7.63 9.94
CA GLY A 218 7.96 7.22 11.20
C GLY A 218 8.89 6.02 11.07
N ILE A 219 9.56 5.90 9.93
CA ILE A 219 10.57 4.88 9.66
C ILE A 219 11.93 5.58 9.53
N PRO A 220 13.03 5.05 10.11
CA PRO A 220 14.35 5.65 9.97
C PRO A 220 14.80 5.74 8.50
N ALA A 221 15.41 6.87 8.11
CA ALA A 221 15.93 7.12 6.77
C ALA A 221 16.91 6.03 6.27
N SER A 222 17.65 5.39 7.17
CA SER A 222 18.56 4.28 6.85
C SER A 222 17.86 3.10 6.15
N THR A 223 16.55 2.95 6.33
CA THR A 223 15.73 1.92 5.69
C THR A 223 15.68 2.08 4.17
N ASN A 224 15.75 3.31 3.64
CA ASN A 224 15.78 3.54 2.19
C ASN A 224 16.98 2.85 1.56
N ALA A 225 18.18 2.95 2.16
CA ALA A 225 19.37 2.32 1.61
C ALA A 225 19.21 0.79 1.50
N SER A 226 18.64 0.14 2.52
CA SER A 226 18.38 -1.30 2.46
C SER A 226 17.34 -1.67 1.38
N ARG A 227 16.25 -0.91 1.28
CA ARG A 227 15.22 -1.09 0.25
C ARG A 227 15.80 -0.88 -1.15
N ASP A 228 16.55 0.19 -1.36
CA ASP A 228 17.15 0.55 -2.64
C ASP A 228 18.15 -0.52 -3.09
N VAL A 229 18.94 -1.07 -2.17
CA VAL A 229 19.83 -2.21 -2.46
C VAL A 229 19.04 -3.45 -2.90
N ILE A 230 17.93 -3.78 -2.21
CA ILE A 230 17.08 -4.92 -2.59
C ILE A 230 16.43 -4.68 -3.95
N PHE A 231 15.90 -3.48 -4.18
CA PHE A 231 15.30 -3.07 -5.45
C PHE A 231 16.33 -3.18 -6.58
N CYS A 232 17.49 -2.55 -6.44
CA CYS A 232 18.58 -2.64 -7.41
C CYS A 232 18.99 -4.09 -7.68
N ARG A 233 19.08 -4.93 -6.65
CA ARG A 233 19.41 -6.36 -6.80
C ARG A 233 18.34 -7.13 -7.59
N ASN A 234 17.06 -6.84 -7.37
CA ASN A 234 15.95 -7.44 -8.11
C ASN A 234 15.91 -6.96 -9.56
N THR A 235 16.05 -5.65 -9.79
CA THR A 235 16.14 -5.07 -11.13
C THR A 235 17.33 -5.63 -11.91
N LEU A 236 18.50 -5.73 -11.28
CA LEU A 236 19.68 -6.35 -11.90
C LEU A 236 19.44 -7.83 -12.22
N LYS A 237 18.70 -8.56 -11.37
CA LYS A 237 18.34 -9.96 -11.62
C LYS A 237 17.41 -10.08 -12.83
N GLU A 238 16.41 -9.22 -12.95
CA GLU A 238 15.49 -9.19 -14.09
C GLU A 238 16.20 -8.78 -15.39
N LEU A 239 17.01 -7.71 -15.35
CA LEU A 239 17.85 -7.32 -16.47
C LEU A 239 18.76 -8.48 -16.89
N ARG A 240 19.44 -9.13 -15.94
CA ARG A 240 20.27 -10.29 -16.23
C ARG A 240 19.47 -11.42 -16.87
N GLN A 241 18.26 -11.71 -16.40
CA GLN A 241 17.41 -12.73 -17.02
C GLN A 241 17.03 -12.37 -18.45
N SER A 242 16.72 -11.10 -18.72
CA SER A 242 16.43 -10.60 -20.07
C SER A 242 17.64 -10.71 -20.99
N TYR A 243 18.80 -10.19 -20.56
CA TYR A 243 20.05 -10.18 -21.33
C TYR A 243 20.64 -11.58 -21.59
N PHE A 244 20.52 -12.51 -20.62
CA PHE A 244 21.09 -13.86 -20.73
C PHE A 244 20.05 -14.93 -21.11
N SER A 245 18.85 -14.55 -21.56
CA SER A 245 17.78 -15.48 -21.96
C SER A 245 18.18 -16.44 -23.09
N GLY A 246 19.31 -16.21 -23.78
CA GLY A 246 19.91 -17.10 -24.78
C GLY A 246 21.12 -17.96 -24.33
N GLY A 247 21.44 -18.04 -23.03
CA GLY A 247 22.68 -18.69 -22.55
C GLY A 247 22.57 -20.20 -22.29
N SER A 248 23.33 -21.00 -23.05
CA SER A 248 23.40 -22.47 -23.00
C SER A 248 23.85 -23.09 -21.65
N VAL A 249 23.73 -24.42 -21.59
CA VAL A 249 24.06 -25.36 -20.49
C VAL A 249 25.41 -25.10 -19.80
N GLN A 250 26.35 -24.38 -20.42
CA GLN A 250 27.68 -24.05 -19.86
C GLN A 250 27.65 -23.19 -18.57
N ASN A 251 26.52 -22.58 -18.22
CA ASN A 251 26.40 -21.73 -17.03
C ASN A 251 26.11 -22.50 -15.73
N TYR A 252 25.69 -23.77 -15.79
CA TYR A 252 25.32 -24.52 -14.60
C TYR A 252 26.55 -24.93 -13.77
N GLU A 253 27.62 -25.39 -14.41
CA GLU A 253 28.82 -25.83 -13.69
C GLU A 253 29.46 -24.67 -12.90
N LYS A 254 29.56 -23.48 -13.49
CA LYS A 254 30.08 -22.28 -12.81
C LYS A 254 29.22 -21.82 -11.63
N ARG A 255 27.90 -22.10 -11.65
CA ARG A 255 26.97 -21.73 -10.56
C ARG A 255 26.95 -22.77 -9.44
N ILE A 256 27.09 -24.06 -9.77
CA ILE A 256 26.92 -25.17 -8.83
C ILE A 256 28.24 -25.52 -8.13
N LYS A 257 29.38 -25.48 -8.84
CA LYS A 257 30.69 -25.90 -8.32
C LYS A 257 31.14 -25.14 -7.06
N PRO A 258 30.91 -23.82 -6.91
CA PRO A 258 31.22 -23.11 -5.67
C PRO A 258 30.38 -23.58 -4.47
N ILE A 259 29.11 -23.91 -4.70
CA ILE A 259 28.19 -24.40 -3.65
C ILE A 259 28.64 -25.79 -3.19
N ILE A 260 28.96 -26.68 -4.13
CA ILE A 260 29.47 -28.03 -3.83
C ILE A 260 30.79 -27.94 -3.06
N ASN A 261 31.69 -27.05 -3.47
CA ASN A 261 32.97 -26.86 -2.78
C ASN A 261 32.79 -26.32 -1.35
N LEU A 262 31.84 -25.40 -1.14
CA LEU A 262 31.51 -24.90 0.18
C LEU A 262 30.91 -26.00 1.05
N TRP A 263 29.98 -26.78 0.50
CA TRP A 263 29.35 -27.91 1.18
C TRP A 263 30.38 -28.96 1.60
N ASN A 264 31.29 -29.35 0.70
CA ASN A 264 32.38 -30.27 1.01
C ASN A 264 33.31 -29.74 2.11
N LYS A 265 33.63 -28.44 2.10
CA LYS A 265 34.44 -27.82 3.16
C LYS A 265 33.74 -27.87 4.51
N LEU A 266 32.44 -27.56 4.55
CA LEU A 266 31.64 -27.59 5.78
C LEU A 266 31.49 -29.02 6.31
N MET A 267 31.20 -29.99 5.45
CA MET A 267 31.06 -31.40 5.85
C MET A 267 32.37 -31.98 6.36
N ASN A 268 33.50 -31.70 5.71
CA ASN A 268 34.80 -32.20 6.16
C ASN A 268 35.25 -31.55 7.48
N ALA A 269 34.94 -30.27 7.71
CA ALA A 269 35.18 -29.61 8.98
C ALA A 269 34.32 -30.19 10.13
N THR A 270 33.10 -30.65 9.82
CA THR A 270 32.19 -31.27 10.79
C THR A 270 32.58 -32.72 11.12
N ILE A 271 33.26 -33.43 10.21
CA ILE A 271 33.79 -34.78 10.43
C ILE A 271 35.06 -34.74 11.30
N ALA A 272 35.93 -33.74 11.11
CA ALA A 272 37.13 -33.56 11.93
C ALA A 272 36.80 -33.34 13.42
N THR A 273 35.80 -32.50 13.72
CA THR A 273 35.39 -32.25 15.12
C THR A 273 34.69 -33.44 15.79
N ARG A 274 34.13 -34.38 15.02
CA ARG A 274 33.52 -35.62 15.52
C ARG A 274 34.53 -36.74 15.80
N LEU A 275 35.71 -36.70 15.17
CA LEU A 275 36.79 -37.66 15.41
C LEU A 275 37.67 -37.25 16.61
N ASP A 276 37.67 -35.97 16.99
CA ASP A 276 38.35 -35.46 18.18
C ASP A 276 37.52 -35.62 19.49
N SER A 277 36.33 -36.23 19.41
CA SER A 277 35.41 -36.43 20.54
C SER A 277 35.07 -37.90 20.85
N VAL A 278 35.88 -38.85 20.35
CA VAL A 278 35.87 -40.28 20.72
C VAL A 278 37.22 -40.66 21.31
#